data_AF-A0ABD2T329-F1
#
_entry.id   AF-A0ABD2T329-F1
#
_cell.length_a   1.000
_cell.length_b   1.000
_cell.length_c   1.000
_cell.angle_alpha   90.00
_cell.angle_beta   90.00
_cell.angle_gamma   90.00
#
_symmetry.space_group_name_H-M   'P 1'
#
loop_
_entity.id
_entity.type
_entity.pdbx_description
1 polymer ?
#
loop_
_entity_poly.entity_id
_entity_poly.type
_entity_poly.pdbx_seq_one_letter_code
_entity_poly.pdbx_strand_id
1 'polypeptide(L)'
;QFDPKTTPATVRYHSPPQVMLAYLKYQWSLGEDHKRKEAFARLQDLAMDLSRTATLQPVMQNALVASSGAPLVARIYLRLGTWKWALSPGLDDDSIQEILSAFRNATHCATKWGKAWHTWALFNTAVMSHYTLRGFANIAVQFVVAAVTGYFHSIACGAHAKGVDDSLQDILRLLTLWFNHGATSEVQMALQKGFTHVNINTWLVVLPQIIARIHSNNHAVRELIQSLLVRIGQSHPQALMYPLLVACKSISNLRRAAAQEVVDKVRQHSGVLIDQVKWNLFTLIVC
;
A
#
# COMPACT_ATOMS: atom_id res chain seq x y z
N GLN A 1 -8.33 -4.18 42.59
CA GLN A 1 -9.30 -3.71 41.60
C GLN A 1 -8.95 -2.26 41.31
N PHE A 2 -8.50 -1.94 40.09
CA PHE A 2 -7.93 -0.62 39.77
C PHE A 2 -8.99 0.24 39.07
N ASP A 3 -9.30 1.41 39.66
CA ASP A 3 -10.17 2.42 39.08
C ASP A 3 -9.32 3.55 38.47
N PRO A 4 -9.31 3.71 37.13
CA PRO A 4 -8.49 4.71 36.45
C PRO A 4 -8.90 6.17 36.68
N LYS A 5 -10.03 6.43 37.37
CA LYS A 5 -10.58 7.79 37.51
C LYS A 5 -10.10 8.55 38.76
N THR A 6 -9.44 7.90 39.70
CA THR A 6 -9.15 8.46 41.03
C THR A 6 -7.67 8.70 41.32
N THR A 7 -6.76 8.49 40.35
CA THR A 7 -5.32 8.63 40.59
C THR A 7 -4.80 10.02 40.15
N PRO A 8 -4.16 10.81 41.03
CA PRO A 8 -3.63 12.13 40.68
C PRO A 8 -2.51 12.04 39.64
N ALA A 9 -2.42 13.07 38.77
CA ALA A 9 -1.54 13.16 37.60
C ALA A 9 -0.02 13.08 37.88
N THR A 10 0.39 13.01 39.16
CA THR A 10 1.78 13.06 39.63
C THR A 10 2.43 11.71 39.86
N VAL A 11 1.70 10.59 39.79
CA VAL A 11 2.35 9.27 39.92
C VAL A 11 2.72 8.75 38.53
N ARG A 12 4.01 8.86 38.17
CA ARG A 12 4.61 8.09 37.07
C ARG A 12 4.58 6.60 37.44
N TYR A 13 3.41 5.98 37.40
CA TYR A 13 3.31 4.53 37.45
C TYR A 13 3.98 3.98 36.19
N HIS A 14 5.10 3.28 36.35
CA HIS A 14 5.75 2.49 35.31
C HIS A 14 4.92 1.23 35.01
N SER A 15 3.66 1.41 34.61
CA SER A 15 2.89 0.32 34.03
C SER A 15 3.57 -0.12 32.73
N PRO A 16 3.61 -1.44 32.42
CA PRO A 16 4.18 -1.92 31.18
C PRO A 16 3.59 -1.17 29.97
N PRO A 17 4.40 -0.75 29.00
CA PRO A 17 3.95 0.13 27.91
C PRO A 17 2.85 -0.51 27.06
N GLN A 18 2.74 -1.84 27.03
CA GLN A 18 1.64 -2.56 26.39
C GLN A 18 0.28 -2.32 27.10
N VAL A 19 0.28 -2.29 28.43
CA VAL A 19 -0.92 -2.06 29.25
C VAL A 19 -1.38 -0.61 29.09
N MET A 20 -0.43 0.34 29.13
CA MET A 20 -0.72 1.75 28.90
C MET A 20 -1.35 1.95 27.51
N LEU A 21 -0.76 1.38 26.45
CA LEU A 21 -1.34 1.44 25.11
C LEU A 21 -2.76 0.85 25.04
N ALA A 22 -3.03 -0.26 25.74
CA ALA A 22 -4.36 -0.87 25.79
C ALA A 22 -5.38 0.05 26.47
N TYR A 23 -5.01 0.67 27.59
CA TYR A 23 -5.85 1.64 28.30
C TYR A 23 -6.16 2.89 27.45
N LEU A 24 -5.14 3.47 26.81
CA LEU A 24 -5.31 4.64 25.94
C LEU A 24 -6.25 4.32 24.76
N LYS A 25 -6.16 3.12 24.19
CA LYS A 25 -7.09 2.68 23.14
C LYS A 25 -8.52 2.59 23.64
N TYR A 26 -8.73 2.12 24.86
CA TYR A 26 -10.05 2.09 25.48
C TYR A 26 -10.58 3.51 25.68
N GLN A 27 -9.79 4.42 26.26
CA GLN A 27 -10.19 5.83 26.43
C GLN A 27 -10.57 6.48 25.09
N TRP A 28 -9.76 6.28 24.04
CA TRP A 28 -10.08 6.77 22.69
C TRP A 28 -11.41 6.24 22.15
N SER A 29 -11.73 4.97 22.44
CA SER A 29 -12.94 4.29 21.94
C SER A 29 -14.23 4.82 22.57
N LEU A 30 -14.16 5.53 23.71
CA LEU A 30 -15.32 6.16 24.34
C LEU A 30 -15.92 7.30 23.50
N GLY A 31 -15.16 7.81 22.52
CA GLY A 31 -15.69 8.70 21.49
C GLY A 31 -15.80 10.18 21.86
N GLU A 32 -15.73 10.52 23.15
CA GLU A 32 -15.73 11.91 23.63
C GLU A 32 -14.47 12.66 23.16
N ASP A 33 -14.64 13.83 22.52
CA ASP A 33 -13.53 14.59 21.92
C ASP A 33 -12.45 14.99 22.93
N HIS A 34 -12.85 15.37 24.16
CA HIS A 34 -11.90 15.68 25.23
C HIS A 34 -11.07 14.46 25.61
N LYS A 35 -11.69 13.29 25.78
CA LYS A 35 -11.00 12.04 26.09
C LYS A 35 -10.09 11.58 24.96
N ARG A 36 -10.47 11.80 23.69
CA ARG A 36 -9.62 11.53 22.54
C ARG A 36 -8.36 12.40 22.53
N LYS A 37 -8.50 13.70 22.81
CA LYS A 37 -7.36 14.62 22.93
C LYS A 37 -6.45 14.27 24.10
N GLU A 38 -7.01 13.94 25.26
CA GLU A 38 -6.25 13.49 26.43
C GLU A 38 -5.49 12.19 26.15
N ALA A 39 -6.18 11.18 25.60
CA ALA A 39 -5.56 9.90 25.24
C ALA A 39 -4.44 10.09 24.21
N PHE A 40 -4.62 11.01 23.25
CA PHE A 40 -3.59 11.36 22.27
C PHE A 40 -2.37 12.01 22.91
N ALA A 41 -2.55 13.00 23.80
CA ALA A 41 -1.45 13.64 24.52
C ALA A 41 -0.65 12.61 25.35
N ARG A 42 -1.35 11.73 26.08
CA ARG A 42 -0.71 10.63 26.82
C ARG A 42 0.00 9.63 25.92
N LEU A 43 -0.49 9.40 24.70
CA LEU A 43 0.19 8.54 23.72
C LEU A 43 1.49 9.19 23.20
N GLN A 44 1.51 10.53 23.04
CA GLN A 44 2.73 11.27 22.68
C GLN A 44 3.77 11.16 23.80
N ASP A 45 3.36 11.34 25.06
CA ASP A 45 4.24 11.16 26.23
C ASP A 45 4.85 9.74 26.26
N LEU A 46 4.02 8.72 26.07
CA LEU A 46 4.47 7.32 26.03
C LEU A 46 5.51 7.08 24.92
N ALA A 47 5.31 7.68 23.73
CA ALA A 47 6.26 7.56 22.63
C ALA A 47 7.60 8.24 22.93
N MET A 48 7.58 9.40 23.58
CA MET A 48 8.79 10.11 24.01
C MET A 48 9.55 9.33 25.08
N ASP A 49 8.86 8.77 26.07
CA ASP A 49 9.47 7.96 27.12
C ASP A 49 10.11 6.67 26.57
N LEU A 50 9.45 6.01 25.62
CA LEU A 50 10.02 4.83 24.94
C LEU A 50 11.25 5.18 24.10
N SER A 51 11.23 6.32 23.42
CA SER A 51 12.36 6.79 22.62
C SER A 51 13.58 7.11 23.50
N ARG A 52 13.35 7.74 24.67
CA ARG A 52 14.40 8.04 25.65
C ARG A 52 14.96 6.79 26.32
N THR A 53 14.12 5.79 26.57
CA THR A 53 14.55 4.51 27.16
C THR A 53 15.39 3.71 26.16
N ALA A 54 15.03 3.75 24.88
CA ALA A 54 15.76 3.07 23.81
C ALA A 54 17.19 3.59 23.62
N THR A 55 17.44 4.89 23.83
CA THR A 55 18.79 5.47 23.77
C THR A 55 19.68 5.11 24.95
N LEU A 56 19.10 4.78 26.11
CA LEU A 56 19.84 4.52 27.35
C LEU A 56 20.15 3.04 27.59
N GLN A 57 19.34 2.11 27.06
CA GLN A 57 19.50 0.67 27.31
C GLN A 57 19.23 -0.19 26.05
N PRO A 58 20.18 -0.30 25.11
CA PRO A 58 20.02 -1.08 23.88
C PRO A 58 19.90 -2.60 24.10
N VAL A 59 20.31 -3.12 25.27
CA VAL A 59 20.34 -4.57 25.58
C VAL A 59 18.94 -5.13 25.90
N MET A 60 18.00 -4.29 26.37
CA MET A 60 16.65 -4.72 26.77
C MET A 60 15.68 -4.82 25.57
N GLN A 61 16.15 -4.50 24.37
CA GLN A 61 15.40 -4.48 23.12
C GLN A 61 14.86 -5.87 22.74
N ASN A 62 15.55 -6.95 23.14
CA ASN A 62 15.17 -8.33 22.80
C ASN A 62 14.00 -8.88 23.64
N ALA A 63 13.68 -8.30 24.79
CA ALA A 63 12.62 -8.80 25.68
C ALA A 63 11.22 -8.21 25.37
N LEU A 64 11.14 -7.09 24.65
CA LEU A 64 9.87 -6.46 24.25
C LEU A 64 9.33 -6.98 22.90
N VAL A 65 9.97 -8.01 22.32
CA VAL A 65 9.80 -8.47 20.94
C VAL A 65 9.02 -9.79 20.80
N ALA A 66 8.68 -10.49 21.90
CA ALA A 66 8.10 -11.82 21.80
C ALA A 66 6.57 -11.83 21.66
N SER A 67 6.09 -11.70 20.42
CA SER A 67 4.83 -12.29 19.91
C SER A 67 4.75 -11.92 18.42
N SER A 68 4.47 -12.90 17.54
CA SER A 68 4.42 -12.90 16.07
C SER A 68 3.74 -11.68 15.38
N GLY A 69 4.19 -10.46 15.66
CA GLY A 69 3.53 -9.20 15.32
C GLY A 69 4.49 -8.01 15.36
N ALA A 70 3.99 -6.84 14.95
CA ALA A 70 4.82 -5.65 14.80
C ALA A 70 5.36 -5.13 16.16
N PRO A 71 6.60 -4.61 16.21
CA PRO A 71 7.18 -3.99 17.40
C PRO A 71 6.24 -2.99 18.07
N LEU A 72 6.26 -2.93 19.41
CA LEU A 72 5.39 -2.03 20.18
C LEU A 72 5.54 -0.57 19.72
N VAL A 73 6.77 -0.13 19.49
CA VAL A 73 7.10 1.22 19.01
C VAL A 73 6.43 1.51 17.66
N ALA A 74 6.48 0.57 16.70
CA ALA A 74 5.79 0.71 15.42
C ALA A 74 4.26 0.85 15.60
N ARG A 75 3.67 0.07 16.51
CA ARG A 75 2.24 0.14 16.84
C ARG A 75 1.84 1.48 17.44
N ILE A 76 2.69 2.07 18.29
CA ILE A 76 2.47 3.38 18.89
C ILE A 76 2.53 4.48 17.83
N TYR A 77 3.56 4.48 16.98
CA TYR A 77 3.65 5.46 15.89
C TYR A 77 2.49 5.36 14.90
N LEU A 78 2.08 4.14 14.53
CA LEU A 78 0.90 3.97 13.70
C LEU A 78 -0.33 4.56 14.39
N ARG A 79 -0.49 4.36 15.69
CA ARG A 79 -1.61 4.91 16.46
C ARG A 79 -1.57 6.44 16.53
N LEU A 80 -0.41 7.03 16.82
CA LEU A 80 -0.20 8.48 16.82
C LEU A 80 -0.67 9.10 15.50
N GLY A 81 -0.19 8.59 14.37
CA GLY A 81 -0.60 9.08 13.06
C GLY A 81 -2.11 8.92 12.81
N THR A 82 -2.69 7.76 13.15
CA THR A 82 -4.14 7.55 12.96
C THR A 82 -5.00 8.47 13.83
N TRP A 83 -4.58 8.73 15.06
CA TRP A 83 -5.34 9.56 16.00
C TRP A 83 -5.19 11.04 15.65
N LYS A 84 -3.97 11.48 15.31
CA LYS A 84 -3.75 12.85 14.82
C LYS A 84 -4.56 13.11 13.55
N TRP A 85 -4.58 12.16 12.61
CA TRP A 85 -5.40 12.27 11.40
C TRP A 85 -6.89 12.39 11.73
N ALA A 86 -7.40 11.58 12.65
CA ALA A 86 -8.80 11.67 13.08
C ALA A 86 -9.15 12.99 13.81
N LEU A 87 -8.19 13.60 14.51
CA LEU A 87 -8.36 14.88 15.20
C LEU A 87 -8.21 16.09 14.25
N SER A 88 -7.60 15.91 13.08
CA SER A 88 -7.31 16.97 12.11
C SER A 88 -8.05 16.76 10.77
N PRO A 89 -9.39 16.88 10.71
CA PRO A 89 -10.15 16.66 9.48
C PRO A 89 -9.84 17.69 8.38
N GLY A 90 -9.37 18.89 8.75
CA GLY A 90 -9.03 19.96 7.80
C GLY A 90 -7.70 19.77 7.06
N LEU A 91 -6.84 18.86 7.53
CA LEU A 91 -5.50 18.58 7.00
C LEU A 91 -4.72 19.88 6.70
N ASP A 92 -4.42 20.67 7.73
CA ASP A 92 -3.44 21.75 7.62
C ASP A 92 -2.02 21.20 7.43
N ASP A 93 -1.11 22.03 6.91
CA ASP A 93 0.25 21.60 6.55
C ASP A 93 1.03 21.05 7.75
N ASP A 94 0.88 21.63 8.94
CA ASP A 94 1.54 21.16 10.17
C ASP A 94 1.02 19.78 10.59
N SER A 95 -0.31 19.59 10.59
CA SER A 95 -0.92 18.28 10.85
C SER A 95 -0.46 17.24 9.83
N ILE A 96 -0.36 17.60 8.54
CA ILE A 96 0.14 16.69 7.50
C ILE A 96 1.57 16.22 7.81
N GLN A 97 2.47 17.14 8.17
CA GLN A 97 3.86 16.79 8.51
C GLN A 97 3.96 15.91 9.75
N GLU A 98 3.18 16.21 10.81
CA GLU A 98 3.16 15.40 12.03
C GLU A 98 2.66 13.97 11.75
N ILE A 99 1.57 13.83 10.99
CA ILE A 99 1.00 12.52 10.64
C ILE A 99 1.96 11.73 9.75
N LEU A 100 2.59 12.39 8.75
CA LEU A 100 3.61 11.76 7.92
C LEU A 100 4.79 11.26 8.73
N SER A 101 5.30 12.07 9.67
CA SER A 101 6.41 11.68 10.54
C SER A 101 6.05 10.43 11.35
N ALA A 102 4.85 10.40 11.93
CA ALA A 102 4.37 9.25 12.68
C ALA A 102 4.25 7.99 11.79
N PHE A 103 3.62 8.07 10.61
CA PHE A 103 3.53 6.91 9.73
C PHE A 103 4.88 6.47 9.16
N ARG A 104 5.82 7.41 8.92
CA ARG A 104 7.18 7.12 8.46
C ARG A 104 7.93 6.30 9.52
N ASN A 105 7.87 6.73 10.76
CA ASN A 105 8.49 6.01 11.87
C ASN A 105 7.85 4.62 12.04
N ALA A 106 6.54 4.50 11.88
CA ALA A 106 5.85 3.21 11.94
C ALA A 106 6.35 2.22 10.86
N THR A 107 6.52 2.67 9.62
CA THR A 107 7.00 1.83 8.51
C THR A 107 8.49 1.50 8.63
N HIS A 108 9.32 2.41 9.14
CA HIS A 108 10.74 2.12 9.41
C HIS A 108 10.93 1.13 10.55
N CYS A 109 10.19 1.28 11.65
CA CYS A 109 10.28 0.36 12.79
C CYS A 109 9.78 -1.05 12.45
N ALA A 110 8.94 -1.21 11.42
CA ALA A 110 8.34 -2.49 11.04
C ALA A 110 8.19 -2.61 9.52
N THR A 111 9.29 -2.81 8.82
CA THR A 111 9.33 -2.81 7.34
C THR A 111 8.47 -3.89 6.69
N LYS A 112 8.22 -5.02 7.37
CA LYS A 112 7.36 -6.12 6.89
C LYS A 112 5.90 -6.01 7.35
N TRP A 113 5.51 -4.92 8.00
CA TRP A 113 4.17 -4.76 8.54
C TRP A 113 3.22 -4.11 7.54
N GLY A 114 2.52 -4.94 6.76
CA GLY A 114 1.61 -4.47 5.70
C GLY A 114 0.50 -3.52 6.18
N LYS A 115 0.09 -3.57 7.46
CA LYS A 115 -0.87 -2.61 8.00
C LYS A 115 -0.32 -1.18 8.06
N ALA A 116 0.94 -1.00 8.45
CA ALA A 116 1.55 0.33 8.49
C ALA A 116 1.70 0.91 7.08
N TRP A 117 2.17 0.11 6.13
CA TRP A 117 2.30 0.52 4.72
C TRP A 117 0.95 0.85 4.08
N HIS A 118 -0.09 0.08 4.39
CA HIS A 118 -1.45 0.38 3.96
C HIS A 118 -1.93 1.74 4.47
N THR A 119 -1.79 2.00 5.78
CA THR A 119 -2.21 3.28 6.37
C THR A 119 -1.39 4.45 5.83
N TRP A 120 -0.08 4.27 5.61
CA TRP A 120 0.78 5.22 4.92
C TRP A 120 0.24 5.55 3.53
N ALA A 121 -0.09 4.53 2.73
CA ALA A 121 -0.58 4.72 1.37
C ALA A 121 -1.94 5.42 1.32
N LEU A 122 -2.85 5.06 2.23
CA LEU A 122 -4.15 5.71 2.40
C LEU A 122 -3.99 7.19 2.73
N PHE A 123 -3.13 7.51 3.69
CA PHE A 123 -2.92 8.89 4.10
C PHE A 123 -2.33 9.73 2.97
N ASN A 124 -1.30 9.23 2.29
CA ASN A 124 -0.73 9.93 1.13
C ASN A 124 -1.76 10.11 -0.01
N THR A 125 -2.67 9.16 -0.21
CA THR A 125 -3.78 9.30 -1.16
C THR A 125 -4.73 10.44 -0.76
N ALA A 126 -5.06 10.54 0.54
CA ALA A 126 -5.90 11.61 1.06
C ALA A 126 -5.23 12.99 0.93
N VAL A 127 -3.94 13.09 1.25
CA VAL A 127 -3.16 14.33 1.13
C VAL A 127 -2.98 14.75 -0.33
N MET A 128 -2.70 13.80 -1.23
CA MET A 128 -2.69 14.03 -2.68
C MET A 128 -4.02 14.64 -3.14
N SER A 129 -5.15 14.06 -2.73
CA SER A 129 -6.49 14.57 -3.08
C SER A 129 -6.72 15.98 -2.54
N HIS A 130 -6.26 16.25 -1.32
CA HIS A 130 -6.39 17.55 -0.66
C HIS A 130 -5.65 18.66 -1.42
N TYR A 131 -4.37 18.44 -1.77
CA TYR A 131 -3.61 19.42 -2.57
C TYR A 131 -4.14 19.56 -4.00
N THR A 132 -4.60 18.46 -4.61
CA THR A 132 -5.19 18.49 -5.97
C THR A 132 -6.43 19.37 -5.99
N LEU A 133 -7.34 19.23 -5.03
CA LEU A 133 -8.57 20.03 -4.94
C LEU A 133 -8.30 21.52 -4.69
N ARG A 134 -7.16 21.86 -4.08
CA ARG A 134 -6.72 23.23 -3.82
C ARG A 134 -5.90 23.84 -4.96
N GLY A 135 -5.70 23.11 -6.06
CA GLY A 135 -4.96 23.59 -7.24
C GLY A 135 -3.43 23.42 -7.15
N PHE A 136 -2.90 22.76 -6.12
CA PHE A 136 -1.47 22.52 -5.93
C PHE A 136 -1.02 21.18 -6.53
N ALA A 137 -1.22 21.00 -7.84
CA ALA A 137 -0.97 19.73 -8.53
C ALA A 137 0.51 19.28 -8.46
N ASN A 138 1.45 20.22 -8.50
CA ASN A 138 2.89 19.96 -8.35
C ASN A 138 3.22 19.33 -6.99
N ILE A 139 2.63 19.84 -5.92
CA ILE A 139 2.78 19.31 -4.56
C ILE A 139 2.07 17.96 -4.43
N ALA A 140 0.96 17.74 -5.13
CA ALA A 140 0.25 16.46 -5.08
C ALA A 140 1.10 15.28 -5.62
N VAL A 141 1.98 15.50 -6.59
CA VAL A 141 2.78 14.44 -7.24
C VAL A 141 3.66 13.66 -6.25
N GLN A 142 4.35 14.34 -5.33
CA GLN A 142 5.18 13.65 -4.31
C GLN A 142 4.35 12.70 -3.44
N PHE A 143 3.08 13.03 -3.18
CA PHE A 143 2.17 12.18 -2.43
C PHE A 143 1.65 11.01 -3.27
N VAL A 144 1.49 11.17 -4.60
CA VAL A 144 1.24 10.04 -5.51
C VAL A 144 2.37 9.02 -5.39
N VAL A 145 3.62 9.48 -5.50
CA VAL A 145 4.81 8.61 -5.44
C VAL A 145 4.88 7.87 -4.10
N ALA A 146 4.64 8.58 -3.00
CA ALA A 146 4.62 8.00 -1.66
C ALA A 146 3.46 7.00 -1.48
N ALA A 147 2.29 7.27 -2.03
CA ALA A 147 1.14 6.36 -1.99
C ALA A 147 1.40 5.09 -2.80
N VAL A 148 1.90 5.23 -4.04
CA VAL A 148 2.28 4.11 -4.92
C VAL A 148 3.29 3.20 -4.21
N THR A 149 4.36 3.78 -3.67
CA THR A 149 5.38 3.05 -2.92
C THR A 149 4.77 2.31 -1.72
N GLY A 150 3.89 2.98 -0.97
CA GLY A 150 3.19 2.38 0.17
C GLY A 150 2.29 1.21 -0.21
N TYR A 151 1.50 1.33 -1.29
CA TYR A 151 0.66 0.22 -1.77
C TYR A 151 1.50 -0.98 -2.21
N PHE A 152 2.60 -0.77 -2.93
CA PHE A 152 3.50 -1.87 -3.29
C PHE A 152 4.04 -2.63 -2.07
N HIS A 153 4.50 -1.91 -1.03
CA HIS A 153 4.93 -2.54 0.21
C HIS A 153 3.78 -3.25 0.95
N SER A 154 2.59 -2.62 1.01
CA SER A 154 1.41 -3.24 1.63
C SER A 154 1.04 -4.56 0.96
N ILE A 155 0.98 -4.57 -0.37
CA ILE A 155 0.65 -5.74 -1.18
C ILE A 155 1.71 -6.84 -1.00
N ALA A 156 3.00 -6.47 -1.09
CA ALA A 156 4.10 -7.42 -0.92
C ALA A 156 4.11 -8.06 0.48
N CYS A 157 3.75 -7.31 1.53
CA CYS A 157 3.64 -7.83 2.89
C CYS A 157 2.33 -8.60 3.13
N GLY A 158 1.25 -8.25 2.41
CA GLY A 158 -0.08 -8.83 2.55
C GLY A 158 -0.15 -10.30 2.20
N ALA A 159 0.74 -10.78 1.33
CA ALA A 159 0.84 -12.19 0.91
C ALA A 159 1.09 -13.18 2.05
N HIS A 160 1.54 -12.73 3.24
CA HIS A 160 1.90 -13.60 4.36
C HIS A 160 1.13 -13.34 5.67
N ALA A 161 0.29 -12.31 5.77
CA ALA A 161 -0.25 -11.88 7.08
C ALA A 161 -1.63 -11.19 7.09
N LYS A 162 -2.29 -10.96 5.95
CA LYS A 162 -3.59 -10.26 5.88
C LYS A 162 -4.64 -11.12 5.18
N GLY A 163 -5.91 -10.91 5.54
CA GLY A 163 -7.04 -11.47 4.79
C GLY A 163 -6.97 -11.03 3.32
N VAL A 164 -7.41 -11.92 2.42
CA VAL A 164 -7.31 -11.75 0.96
C VAL A 164 -7.91 -10.42 0.49
N ASP A 165 -8.99 -9.98 1.12
CA ASP A 165 -9.79 -8.81 0.73
C ASP A 165 -9.04 -7.46 0.84
N ASP A 166 -8.24 -7.27 1.89
CA ASP A 166 -7.47 -6.02 2.08
C ASP A 166 -6.39 -5.85 1.02
N SER A 167 -5.75 -6.96 0.62
CA SER A 167 -4.71 -6.94 -0.42
C SER A 167 -5.29 -6.65 -1.81
N LEU A 168 -6.51 -7.14 -2.07
CA LEU A 168 -7.25 -6.86 -3.30
C LEU A 168 -7.65 -5.37 -3.39
N GLN A 169 -8.11 -4.78 -2.28
CA GLN A 169 -8.41 -3.35 -2.26
C GLN A 169 -7.17 -2.50 -2.53
N ASP A 170 -6.01 -2.87 -1.97
CA ASP A 170 -4.76 -2.15 -2.17
C ASP A 170 -4.28 -2.21 -3.62
N ILE A 171 -4.36 -3.37 -4.28
CA ILE A 171 -3.98 -3.47 -5.69
C ILE A 171 -4.94 -2.69 -6.59
N LEU A 172 -6.24 -2.67 -6.30
CA LEU A 172 -7.20 -1.86 -7.07
C LEU A 172 -6.93 -0.35 -6.92
N ARG A 173 -6.62 0.11 -5.70
CA ARG A 173 -6.21 1.51 -5.46
C ARG A 173 -4.90 1.85 -6.18
N LEU A 174 -3.93 0.93 -6.17
CA LEU A 174 -2.70 1.06 -6.94
C LEU A 174 -2.98 1.19 -8.44
N LEU A 175 -3.88 0.37 -9.01
CA LEU A 175 -4.29 0.48 -10.41
C LEU A 175 -4.92 1.84 -10.73
N THR A 176 -5.76 2.37 -9.82
CA THR A 176 -6.31 3.72 -9.96
C THR A 176 -5.22 4.79 -10.04
N LEU A 177 -4.25 4.77 -9.12
CA LEU A 177 -3.14 5.72 -9.14
C LEU A 177 -2.27 5.56 -10.40
N TRP A 178 -1.98 4.33 -10.79
CA TRP A 178 -1.21 4.04 -11.99
C TRP A 178 -1.89 4.59 -13.24
N PHE A 179 -3.16 4.27 -13.48
CA PHE A 179 -3.82 4.69 -14.71
C PHE A 179 -4.11 6.19 -14.78
N ASN A 180 -4.23 6.87 -13.63
CA ASN A 180 -4.49 8.30 -13.59
C ASN A 180 -3.20 9.16 -13.58
N HIS A 181 -2.12 8.68 -12.96
CA HIS A 181 -0.89 9.45 -12.73
C HIS A 181 0.38 8.82 -13.29
N GLY A 182 0.31 7.63 -13.89
CA GLY A 182 1.48 6.90 -14.41
C GLY A 182 2.18 7.56 -15.61
N ALA A 183 1.62 8.64 -16.14
CA ALA A 183 2.23 9.50 -17.15
C ALA A 183 3.37 10.37 -16.59
N THR A 184 3.34 10.64 -15.29
CA THR A 184 4.31 11.50 -14.62
C THR A 184 5.60 10.71 -14.38
N SER A 185 6.74 11.27 -14.80
CA SER A 185 8.04 10.58 -14.76
C SER A 185 8.38 9.97 -13.39
N GLU A 186 8.19 10.73 -12.31
CA GLU A 186 8.47 10.28 -10.94
C GLU A 186 7.59 9.10 -10.52
N VAL A 187 6.31 9.14 -10.92
CA VAL A 187 5.33 8.07 -10.66
C VAL A 187 5.66 6.83 -11.49
N GLN A 188 6.03 7.02 -12.78
CA GLN A 188 6.46 5.94 -13.66
C GLN A 188 7.67 5.20 -13.09
N MET A 189 8.68 5.92 -12.60
CA MET A 189 9.85 5.31 -11.95
C MET A 189 9.46 4.51 -10.70
N ALA A 190 8.58 5.06 -9.86
CA ALA A 190 8.08 4.36 -8.68
C ALA A 190 7.29 3.09 -9.04
N LEU A 191 6.49 3.13 -10.11
CA LEU A 191 5.76 1.98 -10.65
C LEU A 191 6.70 0.89 -11.17
N GLN A 192 7.69 1.25 -11.99
CA GLN A 192 8.68 0.29 -12.50
C GLN A 192 9.43 -0.41 -11.37
N LYS A 193 9.91 0.37 -10.37
CA LYS A 193 10.53 -0.19 -9.19
C LYS A 193 9.56 -1.09 -8.42
N GLY A 194 8.34 -0.65 -8.20
CA GLY A 194 7.35 -1.39 -7.41
C GLY A 194 6.90 -2.71 -8.04
N PHE A 195 6.79 -2.78 -9.37
CA PHE A 195 6.40 -4.02 -10.06
C PHE A 195 7.33 -5.18 -9.74
N THR A 196 8.63 -4.95 -9.54
CA THR A 196 9.59 -6.02 -9.21
C THR A 196 9.41 -6.57 -7.80
N HIS A 197 8.80 -5.80 -6.88
CA HIS A 197 8.64 -6.16 -5.48
C HIS A 197 7.40 -7.02 -5.20
N VAL A 198 6.39 -6.99 -6.08
CA VAL A 198 5.15 -7.76 -5.92
C VAL A 198 5.25 -9.10 -6.63
N ASN A 199 4.80 -10.17 -5.97
CA ASN A 199 4.75 -11.50 -6.54
C ASN A 199 3.90 -11.52 -7.82
N ILE A 200 4.38 -12.22 -8.85
CA ILE A 200 3.72 -12.24 -10.16
C ILE A 200 2.27 -12.78 -10.08
N ASN A 201 2.01 -13.73 -9.17
CA ASN A 201 0.69 -14.31 -8.95
C ASN A 201 -0.36 -13.28 -8.49
N THR A 202 0.05 -12.24 -7.77
CA THR A 202 -0.88 -11.21 -7.26
C THR A 202 -1.55 -10.44 -8.39
N TRP A 203 -0.86 -10.28 -9.53
CA TRP A 203 -1.40 -9.59 -10.70
C TRP A 203 -2.47 -10.37 -11.45
N LEU A 204 -2.52 -11.70 -11.27
CA LEU A 204 -3.49 -12.55 -11.97
C LEU A 204 -4.94 -12.19 -11.61
N VAL A 205 -5.18 -11.81 -10.36
CA VAL A 205 -6.51 -11.41 -9.87
C VAL A 205 -7.02 -10.14 -10.56
N VAL A 206 -6.11 -9.25 -10.97
CA VAL A 206 -6.45 -7.97 -11.61
C VAL A 206 -6.09 -7.92 -13.11
N LEU A 207 -5.77 -9.07 -13.69
CA LEU A 207 -5.37 -9.19 -15.09
C LEU A 207 -6.42 -8.63 -16.06
N PRO A 208 -7.74 -8.88 -15.87
CA PRO A 208 -8.77 -8.30 -16.76
C PRO A 208 -8.76 -6.77 -16.77
N GLN A 209 -8.53 -6.12 -15.62
CA GLN A 209 -8.49 -4.67 -15.49
C GLN A 209 -7.28 -4.07 -16.22
N ILE A 210 -6.12 -4.76 -16.17
CA ILE A 210 -4.91 -4.36 -16.88
C ILE A 210 -5.12 -4.48 -18.40
N ILE A 211 -5.63 -5.62 -18.87
CA ILE A 211 -5.88 -5.85 -20.30
C ILE A 211 -6.94 -4.89 -20.86
N ALA A 212 -7.95 -4.53 -20.06
CA ALA A 212 -8.94 -3.53 -20.46
C ALA A 212 -8.29 -2.19 -20.84
N ARG A 213 -7.12 -1.86 -20.28
CA ARG A 213 -6.37 -0.61 -20.52
C ARG A 213 -5.16 -0.77 -21.46
N ILE A 214 -4.98 -1.93 -22.12
CA ILE A 214 -3.84 -2.21 -23.02
C ILE A 214 -3.65 -1.18 -24.16
N HIS A 215 -4.71 -0.49 -24.53
CA HIS A 215 -4.76 0.52 -25.59
C HIS A 215 -4.84 1.95 -25.05
N SER A 216 -4.28 2.20 -23.86
CA SER A 216 -4.19 3.54 -23.29
C SER A 216 -3.55 4.51 -24.28
N ASN A 217 -4.11 5.71 -24.41
CA ASN A 217 -3.57 6.77 -25.27
C ASN A 217 -2.23 7.31 -24.73
N ASN A 218 -1.97 7.16 -23.42
CA ASN A 218 -0.72 7.57 -22.81
C ASN A 218 0.39 6.53 -23.07
N HIS A 219 1.46 6.95 -23.74
CA HIS A 219 2.59 6.08 -24.09
C HIS A 219 3.26 5.44 -22.87
N ALA A 220 3.61 6.25 -21.87
CA ALA A 220 4.27 5.77 -20.65
C ALA A 220 3.42 4.71 -19.91
N VAL A 221 2.11 4.96 -19.77
CA VAL A 221 1.20 3.97 -19.16
C VAL A 221 1.12 2.70 -19.99
N ARG A 222 1.05 2.81 -21.33
CA ARG A 222 1.00 1.66 -22.23
C ARG A 222 2.27 0.81 -22.15
N GLU A 223 3.45 1.43 -22.10
CA GLU A 223 4.73 0.72 -21.91
C GLU A 223 4.77 -0.05 -20.59
N LEU A 224 4.32 0.56 -19.49
CA LEU A 224 4.21 -0.12 -18.19
C LEU A 224 3.28 -1.33 -18.27
N ILE A 225 2.13 -1.21 -18.94
CA ILE A 225 1.18 -2.30 -19.12
C ILE A 225 1.82 -3.43 -19.91
N GLN A 226 2.41 -3.13 -21.06
CA GLN A 226 3.05 -4.13 -21.91
C GLN A 226 4.18 -4.85 -21.17
N SER A 227 5.05 -4.10 -20.47
CA SER A 227 6.15 -4.67 -19.68
C SER A 227 5.64 -5.65 -18.60
N LEU A 228 4.60 -5.26 -17.86
CA LEU A 228 3.99 -6.12 -16.86
C LEU A 228 3.33 -7.36 -17.48
N LEU A 229 2.56 -7.19 -18.58
CA LEU A 229 1.91 -8.31 -19.26
C LEU A 229 2.94 -9.28 -19.85
N VAL A 230 4.05 -8.80 -20.42
CA VAL A 230 5.12 -9.68 -20.89
C VAL A 230 5.71 -10.50 -19.74
N ARG A 231 5.97 -9.88 -18.59
CA ARG A 231 6.46 -10.57 -17.39
C ARG A 231 5.47 -11.61 -16.84
N ILE A 232 4.17 -11.28 -16.84
CA ILE A 232 3.11 -12.23 -16.48
C ILE A 232 3.11 -13.38 -17.49
N GLY A 233 3.21 -13.08 -18.79
CA GLY A 233 3.21 -14.05 -19.86
C GLY A 233 4.38 -15.03 -19.80
N GLN A 234 5.54 -14.60 -19.33
CA GLN A 234 6.70 -15.47 -19.11
C GLN A 234 6.49 -16.47 -17.97
N SER A 235 5.76 -16.09 -16.91
CA SER A 235 5.53 -16.93 -15.73
C SER A 235 4.23 -17.75 -15.81
N HIS A 236 3.19 -17.19 -16.42
CA HIS A 236 1.85 -17.76 -16.53
C HIS A 236 1.28 -17.62 -17.95
N PRO A 237 1.90 -18.20 -19.00
CA PRO A 237 1.42 -18.08 -20.37
C PRO A 237 -0.06 -18.46 -20.52
N GLN A 238 -0.49 -19.56 -19.90
CA GLN A 238 -1.88 -20.04 -19.93
C GLN A 238 -2.91 -19.02 -19.40
N ALA A 239 -2.56 -18.23 -18.37
CA ALA A 239 -3.46 -17.23 -17.80
C ALA A 239 -3.60 -15.99 -18.70
N LEU A 240 -2.57 -15.68 -19.48
CA LEU A 240 -2.50 -14.47 -20.30
C LEU A 240 -2.98 -14.68 -21.74
N MET A 241 -2.67 -15.85 -22.34
CA MET A 241 -2.88 -16.07 -23.78
C MET A 241 -4.34 -15.94 -24.20
N TYR A 242 -5.28 -16.56 -23.49
CA TYR A 242 -6.69 -16.50 -23.86
C TYR A 242 -7.26 -15.07 -23.82
N PRO A 243 -7.11 -14.31 -22.71
CA PRO A 243 -7.52 -12.90 -22.68
C PRO A 243 -6.89 -12.02 -23.78
N LEU A 244 -5.62 -12.25 -24.13
CA LEU A 244 -4.96 -11.51 -25.21
C LEU A 244 -5.49 -11.88 -26.59
N LEU A 245 -5.75 -13.15 -26.87
CA LEU A 245 -6.34 -13.59 -28.15
C LEU A 245 -7.74 -12.99 -28.35
N VAL A 246 -8.53 -12.88 -27.28
CA VAL A 246 -9.81 -12.16 -27.30
C VAL A 246 -9.58 -10.68 -27.63
N ALA A 247 -8.58 -10.04 -27.04
CA ALA A 247 -8.25 -8.64 -27.35
C ALA A 247 -7.74 -8.43 -28.79
N CYS A 248 -7.02 -9.40 -29.38
CA CYS A 248 -6.60 -9.36 -30.79
C CYS A 248 -7.78 -9.41 -31.77
N LYS A 249 -8.93 -9.96 -31.38
CA LYS A 249 -10.17 -9.97 -32.19
C LYS A 249 -11.02 -8.70 -32.00
N SER A 250 -10.52 -7.69 -31.28
CA SER A 250 -11.27 -6.46 -31.06
C SER A 250 -11.51 -5.66 -32.35
N ILE A 251 -12.68 -5.03 -32.43
CA ILE A 251 -13.05 -4.08 -33.51
C ILE A 251 -12.12 -2.85 -33.50
N SER A 252 -11.59 -2.46 -32.33
CA SER A 252 -10.66 -1.33 -32.20
C SER A 252 -9.26 -1.69 -32.73
N ASN A 253 -8.82 -0.96 -33.77
CA ASN A 253 -7.50 -1.13 -34.37
C ASN A 253 -6.36 -0.92 -33.35
N LEU A 254 -6.47 0.09 -32.49
CA LEU A 254 -5.46 0.38 -31.46
C LEU A 254 -5.37 -0.76 -30.44
N ARG A 255 -6.52 -1.31 -30.02
CA ARG A 255 -6.57 -2.43 -29.08
C ARG A 255 -6.02 -3.71 -29.66
N ARG A 256 -6.40 -4.02 -30.90
CA ARG A 256 -5.88 -5.17 -31.63
C ARG A 256 -4.37 -5.07 -31.83
N ALA A 257 -3.85 -3.92 -32.27
CA ALA A 257 -2.42 -3.70 -32.46
C ALA A 257 -1.63 -3.85 -31.15
N ALA A 258 -2.08 -3.21 -30.07
CA ALA A 258 -1.41 -3.30 -28.77
C ALA A 258 -1.43 -4.71 -28.17
N ALA A 259 -2.53 -5.46 -28.34
CA ALA A 259 -2.61 -6.85 -27.93
C ALA A 259 -1.68 -7.76 -28.73
N GLN A 260 -1.63 -7.56 -30.06
CA GLN A 260 -0.76 -8.33 -30.95
C GLN A 260 0.72 -8.12 -30.58
N GLU A 261 1.12 -6.88 -30.31
CA GLU A 261 2.49 -6.56 -29.88
C GLU A 261 2.88 -7.31 -28.60
N VAL A 262 2.00 -7.39 -27.60
CA VAL A 262 2.27 -8.15 -26.37
C VAL A 262 2.35 -9.66 -26.66
N VAL A 263 1.46 -10.21 -27.49
CA VAL A 263 1.50 -11.62 -27.88
C VAL A 263 2.83 -11.96 -28.56
N ASP A 264 3.30 -11.12 -29.47
CA ASP A 264 4.54 -11.35 -30.21
C ASP A 264 5.76 -11.27 -29.28
N LYS A 265 5.78 -10.30 -28.36
CA LYS A 265 6.81 -10.22 -27.31
C LYS A 265 6.82 -11.46 -26.40
N VAL A 266 5.66 -11.95 -25.97
CA VAL A 266 5.58 -13.16 -25.13
C VAL A 266 6.01 -14.42 -25.91
N ARG A 267 5.71 -14.49 -27.21
CA ARG A 267 6.13 -15.59 -28.10
C ARG A 267 7.62 -15.71 -28.28
N GLN A 268 8.32 -14.59 -28.45
CA GLN A 268 9.79 -14.58 -28.57
C GLN A 268 10.47 -15.21 -27.35
N HIS A 269 9.88 -15.08 -26.16
CA HIS A 269 10.45 -15.62 -24.92
C HIS A 269 9.99 -17.04 -24.58
N SER A 270 8.81 -17.44 -25.08
CA SER A 270 8.13 -18.68 -24.68
C SER A 270 8.03 -19.69 -25.82
N GLY A 271 8.96 -19.65 -26.78
CA GLY A 271 8.90 -20.30 -28.10
C GLY A 271 8.58 -21.80 -28.15
N VAL A 272 8.50 -22.49 -27.00
CA VAL A 272 8.12 -23.90 -26.88
C VAL A 272 6.70 -24.09 -26.31
N LEU A 273 6.19 -23.16 -25.46
CA LEU A 273 4.92 -23.35 -24.73
C LEU A 273 3.68 -22.90 -25.51
N ILE A 274 3.82 -21.90 -26.38
CA ILE A 274 2.67 -21.30 -27.07
C ILE A 274 2.18 -22.16 -28.22
N ASP A 275 3.04 -22.99 -28.80
CA ASP A 275 2.58 -23.96 -29.80
C ASP A 275 1.65 -24.99 -29.15
N GLN A 276 1.87 -25.42 -27.90
CA GLN A 276 0.91 -26.26 -27.17
C GLN A 276 -0.40 -25.53 -26.83
N VAL A 277 -0.36 -24.25 -26.45
CA VAL A 277 -1.58 -23.45 -26.18
C VAL A 277 -2.37 -23.16 -27.47
N LYS A 278 -1.71 -23.10 -28.62
CA LYS A 278 -2.36 -23.01 -29.93
C LYS A 278 -3.15 -24.28 -30.29
N TRP A 279 -2.82 -25.47 -29.79
CA TRP A 279 -3.44 -26.69 -30.31
C TRP A 279 -4.74 -27.13 -29.62
N ASN A 280 -5.01 -26.75 -28.37
CA ASN A 280 -6.23 -27.21 -27.68
C ASN A 280 -7.41 -26.22 -27.78
N LEU A 281 -7.17 -24.95 -28.11
CA LEU A 281 -8.23 -23.93 -28.13
C LEU A 281 -8.59 -23.40 -29.52
N PHE A 282 -7.68 -23.48 -30.50
CA PHE A 282 -8.05 -23.19 -31.90
C PHE A 282 -9.08 -24.20 -32.43
N THR A 283 -9.09 -25.44 -31.93
CA THR A 283 -10.05 -26.47 -32.36
C THR A 283 -11.40 -26.38 -31.65
N LEU A 284 -11.46 -25.79 -30.44
CA LEU A 284 -12.68 -25.76 -29.61
C LEU A 284 -13.50 -24.46 -29.71
N ILE A 285 -12.94 -23.39 -30.30
CA ILE A 285 -13.63 -22.09 -30.46
C ILE A 285 -13.79 -21.71 -31.95
N VAL A 286 -13.32 -22.55 -32.88
CA VAL A 286 -13.47 -22.36 -34.34
C VAL A 286 -14.49 -23.34 -34.95
N CYS A 287 -15.24 -24.08 -34.12
CA CYS A 287 -16.50 -24.72 -34.52
C CYS A 287 -17.68 -23.99 -33.88
#